data_AF-A0A918HHT5-F1
#
_entry.id   AF-A0A918HHT5-F1
#
_cell.length_a   1.000
_cell.length_b   1.000
_cell.length_c   1.000
_cell.angle_alpha   90.00
_cell.angle_beta   90.00
_cell.angle_gamma   90.00
#
_symmetry.space_group_name_H-M   'P 1'
#
loop_
_entity.id
_entity.type
_entity.pdbx_description
1 polymer ?
#
loop_
_entity_poly.entity_id
_entity_poly.type
_entity_poly.pdbx_seq_one_letter_code
_entity_poly.pdbx_strand_id
1 'polypeptide(L)'
;MTSLIILAAAEEKSAEVTNWAGRIGWVVGLALFVAFVYWLMRQGWKWRGSLQSALPELPSAPERPGEARLELSGRYHGSTTAGQWLDRIVAHGLGTRSRVELTLTEAGVEVVRPGANDFFIPAAALREARLDKGIAGKVLAEGGLLVVTWAHGDQLIDSGFRSDRAAEHTTWVETLNSMTNTTEGTAR
;
A
#
# COMPACT_ATOMS: atom_id res chain seq x y z
N MET A 1 68.76 49.43 31.86
CA MET A 1 67.80 48.54 32.55
C MET A 1 66.39 48.98 32.21
N THR A 2 65.92 48.76 30.98
CA THR A 2 64.57 49.22 30.56
C THR A 2 64.06 48.43 29.36
N SER A 3 64.37 47.13 29.29
CA SER A 3 63.95 46.27 28.16
C SER A 3 63.21 45.00 28.58
N LEU A 4 62.89 44.83 29.86
CA LEU A 4 62.20 43.64 30.37
C LEU A 4 60.69 43.84 30.61
N ILE A 5 60.18 45.07 30.57
CA ILE A 5 58.77 45.35 30.88
C ILE A 5 57.86 45.26 29.64
N ILE A 6 58.41 45.39 28.43
CA ILE A 6 57.61 45.43 27.19
C ILE A 6 57.24 44.01 26.67
N LEU A 7 57.99 42.96 27.04
CA LEU A 7 57.64 41.58 26.64
C LEU A 7 56.53 40.93 27.49
N ALA A 8 56.15 41.53 28.62
CA ALA A 8 55.12 40.98 29.50
C ALA A 8 53.68 41.39 29.11
N ALA A 9 53.52 42.29 28.14
CA ALA A 9 52.22 42.64 27.57
C ALA A 9 51.85 41.72 26.38
N ALA A 10 52.28 40.45 26.44
CA ALA A 10 51.77 39.42 25.53
C ALA A 10 50.29 39.21 25.87
N GLU A 11 49.43 39.78 25.02
CA GLU A 11 47.98 39.66 24.96
C GLU A 11 47.42 38.60 25.93
N GLU A 12 46.75 39.06 27.00
CA GLU A 12 45.69 38.25 27.60
C GLU A 12 44.62 38.04 26.53
N LYS A 13 44.79 36.99 25.70
CA LYS A 13 43.71 36.43 24.90
C LYS A 13 42.76 35.78 25.89
N SER A 14 41.92 36.63 26.49
CA SER A 14 40.72 36.24 27.22
C SER A 14 40.06 35.14 26.40
N ALA A 15 39.95 33.93 26.98
CA ALA A 15 39.38 32.77 26.30
C ALA A 15 38.08 33.20 25.60
N GLU A 16 37.97 32.95 24.29
CA GLU A 16 36.81 33.37 23.50
C GLU A 16 35.55 33.00 24.26
N VAL A 17 34.84 34.04 24.73
CA VAL A 17 33.57 33.85 25.43
C VAL A 17 32.72 33.06 24.46
N THR A 18 32.37 31.84 24.86
CA THR A 18 31.54 30.93 24.08
C THR A 18 30.47 31.74 23.36
N ASN A 19 30.45 31.68 22.02
CA ASN A 19 29.48 32.44 21.24
C ASN A 19 28.08 31.84 21.45
N TRP A 20 27.47 32.19 22.59
CA TRP A 20 26.18 31.71 23.04
C TRP A 20 25.09 32.11 22.06
N ALA A 21 25.17 33.31 21.49
CA ALA A 21 24.24 33.76 20.45
C ALA A 21 24.28 32.86 19.21
N GLY A 22 25.48 32.53 18.73
CA GLY A 22 25.68 31.61 17.61
C GLY A 22 25.19 30.20 17.92
N ARG A 23 25.49 29.66 19.12
CA ARG A 23 25.00 28.35 19.55
C ARG A 23 23.48 28.30 19.66
N ILE A 24 22.86 29.32 20.27
CA ILE A 24 21.40 29.46 20.36
C ILE A 24 20.80 29.54 18.96
N GLY A 25 21.38 30.34 18.06
CA GLY A 25 20.97 30.43 16.66
C GLY A 25 20.98 29.08 15.95
N TRP A 26 22.06 28.30 16.11
CA TRP A 26 22.15 26.94 15.57
C TRP A 26 21.11 25.99 16.17
N VAL A 27 20.88 26.04 17.49
CA VAL A 27 19.89 25.19 18.16
C VAL A 27 18.48 25.53 17.69
N VAL A 28 18.13 26.82 17.61
CA VAL A 28 16.82 27.27 17.11
C VAL A 28 16.65 26.89 15.64
N GLY A 29 17.67 27.11 14.81
CA GLY A 29 17.66 26.71 13.40
C GLY A 29 17.45 25.20 13.23
N LEU A 30 18.18 24.39 14.01
CA LEU A 30 18.02 22.94 14.00
C LEU A 30 16.62 22.51 14.47
N ALA A 31 16.08 23.12 15.53
CA ALA A 31 14.75 22.84 16.04
C ALA A 31 13.66 23.17 15.00
N LEU A 32 13.76 24.30 14.32
CA LEU A 32 12.85 24.69 13.23
C LEU A 32 12.95 23.73 12.05
N PHE A 33 14.16 23.32 11.67
CA PHE A 33 14.38 22.36 10.59
C PHE A 33 13.75 21.00 10.93
N VAL A 34 13.96 20.50 12.15
CA VAL A 34 13.33 19.26 12.63
C VAL A 34 11.80 19.39 12.61
N ALA A 35 11.25 20.48 13.14
CA ALA A 35 9.81 20.73 13.12
C ALA A 35 9.25 20.77 11.69
N PHE A 36 9.98 21.37 10.75
CA PHE A 36 9.60 21.42 9.35
C PHE A 36 9.61 20.02 8.69
N VAL A 37 10.63 19.19 8.96
CA VAL A 37 10.65 17.79 8.48
C VAL A 37 9.46 17.01 9.04
N TYR A 38 9.17 17.12 10.34
CA TYR A 38 7.99 16.48 10.93
C TYR A 38 6.68 16.97 10.32
N TRP A 39 6.59 18.26 9.98
CA TRP A 39 5.43 18.83 9.28
C TRP A 39 5.28 18.25 7.87
N LEU A 40 6.38 18.13 7.10
CA LEU A 40 6.36 17.49 5.78
C LEU A 40 5.96 16.02 5.86
N MET A 41 6.48 15.26 6.84
CA MET A 41 6.07 13.87 7.07
C MET A 41 4.57 13.77 7.37
N ARG A 42 4.05 14.68 8.21
CA ARG A 42 2.61 14.75 8.52
C ARG A 42 1.78 15.08 7.27
N GLN A 43 2.23 16.01 6.44
CA GLN A 43 1.53 16.36 5.21
C GLN A 43 1.52 15.19 4.22
N GLY A 44 2.64 14.49 4.07
CA GLY A 44 2.72 13.27 3.26
C GLY A 44 1.82 12.13 3.74
N TRP A 45 1.57 12.02 5.06
CA TRP A 45 0.56 11.09 5.58
C TRP A 45 -0.88 11.52 5.30
N LYS A 46 -1.18 12.82 5.43
CA LYS A 46 -2.52 13.35 5.09
C LYS A 46 -2.86 13.15 3.62
N TRP A 47 -1.90 13.37 2.73
CA TRP A 47 -2.07 13.19 1.29
C TRP A 47 -2.28 11.71 0.91
N ARG A 48 -1.57 10.79 1.58
CA ARG A 48 -1.83 9.34 1.43
C ARG A 48 -3.23 8.95 1.89
N GLY A 49 -3.72 9.52 3.00
CA GLY A 49 -5.09 9.30 3.46
C GLY A 49 -6.14 9.79 2.47
N SER A 50 -5.93 10.96 1.84
CA SER A 50 -6.89 11.51 0.87
C SER A 50 -7.00 10.71 -0.43
N LEU A 51 -5.93 10.01 -0.82
CA LEU A 51 -5.94 9.13 -2.00
C LEU A 51 -6.84 7.91 -1.80
N GLN A 52 -6.96 7.38 -0.57
CA GLN A 52 -7.82 6.22 -0.29
C GLN A 52 -9.27 6.62 0.02
N SER A 53 -9.52 7.81 0.56
CA SER A 53 -10.88 8.28 0.88
C SER A 53 -11.75 8.57 -0.35
N ALA A 54 -11.13 8.68 -1.54
CA ALA A 54 -11.84 8.91 -2.80
C ALA A 54 -12.31 7.61 -3.49
N LEU A 55 -12.01 6.43 -2.93
CA LEU A 55 -12.47 5.18 -3.51
C LEU A 55 -14.00 5.09 -3.45
N PRO A 56 -14.69 4.84 -4.57
CA PRO A 56 -16.14 4.69 -4.59
C PRO A 56 -16.57 3.47 -3.76
N GLU A 57 -17.87 3.37 -3.46
CA GLU A 57 -18.42 2.19 -2.79
C GLU A 57 -18.11 0.92 -3.59
N LEU A 58 -17.89 -0.18 -2.88
CA LEU A 58 -17.55 -1.46 -3.51
C LEU A 58 -18.74 -1.97 -4.33
N PRO A 59 -18.50 -2.49 -5.55
CA PRO A 59 -19.54 -3.16 -6.31
C PRO A 59 -20.13 -4.33 -5.51
N SER A 60 -21.46 -4.45 -5.54
CA SER A 60 -22.17 -5.62 -5.03
C SER A 60 -22.29 -6.68 -6.13
N ALA A 61 -22.35 -7.95 -5.73
CA ALA A 61 -22.64 -9.02 -6.67
C ALA A 61 -24.03 -8.80 -7.31
N PRO A 62 -24.21 -9.09 -8.60
CA PRO A 62 -25.52 -9.04 -9.23
C PRO A 62 -26.43 -10.11 -8.64
N GLU A 63 -27.74 -9.87 -8.62
CA GLU A 63 -28.74 -10.83 -8.08
C GLU A 63 -28.71 -12.21 -8.76
N ARG A 64 -28.24 -12.25 -10.02
CA ARG A 64 -28.01 -13.48 -10.79
C ARG A 64 -26.60 -13.45 -11.37
N PRO A 65 -25.58 -13.92 -10.63
CA PRO A 65 -24.19 -13.92 -11.10
C PRO A 65 -23.92 -14.94 -12.21
N GLY A 66 -24.79 -15.94 -12.34
CA GLY A 66 -24.64 -17.04 -13.30
C GLY A 66 -24.08 -18.30 -12.64
N GLU A 67 -23.66 -19.25 -13.47
CA GLU A 67 -23.08 -20.52 -13.02
C GLU A 67 -21.63 -20.32 -12.52
N ALA A 68 -21.28 -21.00 -11.42
CA ALA A 68 -19.93 -20.98 -10.87
C ALA A 68 -18.97 -21.75 -11.80
N ARG A 69 -17.95 -21.04 -12.30
CA ARG A 69 -16.86 -21.62 -13.10
C ARG A 69 -15.76 -22.19 -12.21
N LEU A 70 -15.39 -21.47 -11.15
CA LEU A 70 -14.41 -21.89 -10.16
C LEU A 70 -14.86 -21.44 -8.77
N GLU A 71 -14.52 -22.26 -7.78
CA GLU A 71 -14.69 -21.95 -6.36
C GLU A 71 -13.38 -22.16 -5.62
N LEU A 72 -13.12 -21.33 -4.61
CA LEU A 72 -11.92 -21.40 -3.79
C LEU A 72 -12.23 -20.94 -2.38
N SER A 73 -11.77 -21.70 -1.39
CA SER A 73 -11.79 -21.29 0.00
C SER A 73 -10.37 -21.06 0.51
N GLY A 74 -10.21 -20.06 1.38
CA GLY A 74 -8.91 -19.79 1.97
C GLY A 74 -8.86 -18.49 2.76
N ARG A 75 -7.81 -17.72 2.53
CA ARG A 75 -7.48 -16.52 3.32
C ARG A 75 -7.29 -15.30 2.43
N TYR A 76 -7.91 -14.21 2.83
CA TYR A 76 -7.69 -12.89 2.26
C TYR A 76 -6.66 -12.12 3.09
N HIS A 77 -5.64 -11.59 2.41
CA HIS A 77 -4.50 -10.93 3.04
C HIS A 77 -4.60 -9.39 3.11
N GLY A 78 -5.55 -8.83 2.37
CA GLY A 78 -5.76 -7.40 2.17
C GLY A 78 -5.55 -7.00 0.72
N SER A 79 -6.02 -5.81 0.37
CA SER A 79 -5.72 -5.17 -0.91
C SER A 79 -4.71 -4.04 -0.78
N THR A 80 -3.97 -3.80 -1.85
CA THR A 80 -2.99 -2.72 -1.98
C THR A 80 -3.19 -1.95 -3.27
N THR A 81 -2.61 -0.76 -3.36
CA THR A 81 -2.42 -0.11 -4.67
C THR A 81 -1.61 -1.04 -5.57
N ALA A 82 -2.00 -1.17 -6.85
CA ALA A 82 -1.38 -2.10 -7.77
C ALA A 82 0.13 -1.87 -7.89
N GLY A 83 0.92 -2.94 -7.79
CA GLY A 83 2.38 -2.90 -7.82
C GLY A 83 3.05 -2.32 -6.57
N GLN A 84 2.29 -1.80 -5.60
CA GLN A 84 2.78 -1.24 -4.34
C GLN A 84 2.37 -2.12 -3.16
N TRP A 85 2.98 -3.30 -3.03
CA TRP A 85 2.60 -4.33 -2.05
C TRP A 85 2.66 -3.91 -0.56
N LEU A 86 3.26 -2.76 -0.23
CA LEU A 86 3.27 -2.18 1.11
C LEU A 86 2.14 -1.16 1.34
N ASP A 87 1.56 -0.62 0.27
CA ASP A 87 0.53 0.42 0.32
C ASP A 87 -0.86 -0.20 0.52
N ARG A 88 -1.15 -0.58 1.76
CA ARG A 88 -2.42 -1.22 2.16
C ARG A 88 -3.58 -0.23 2.01
N ILE A 89 -4.63 -0.66 1.31
CA ILE A 89 -5.88 0.09 1.19
C ILE A 89 -6.73 -0.21 2.42
N VAL A 90 -7.08 0.83 3.20
CA VAL A 90 -7.89 0.67 4.43
C VAL A 90 -9.37 0.95 4.16
N ALA A 91 -9.68 1.66 3.07
CA ALA A 91 -11.05 1.98 2.67
C ALA A 91 -11.91 0.72 2.49
N HIS A 92 -13.20 0.85 2.84
CA HIS A 92 -14.23 -0.18 2.62
C HIS A 92 -13.93 -1.57 3.19
N GLY A 93 -13.01 -1.66 4.16
CA GLY A 93 -12.60 -2.94 4.76
C GLY A 93 -11.68 -3.80 3.88
N LEU A 94 -11.15 -3.26 2.77
CA LEU A 94 -10.15 -3.95 1.94
C LEU A 94 -8.81 -4.16 2.68
N GLY A 95 -8.60 -3.46 3.79
CA GLY A 95 -7.42 -3.62 4.64
C GLY A 95 -7.53 -4.77 5.62
N THR A 96 -8.71 -5.36 5.83
CA THR A 96 -8.94 -6.33 6.91
C THR A 96 -8.65 -7.75 6.43
N ARG A 97 -7.80 -8.48 7.16
CA ARG A 97 -7.55 -9.89 6.87
C ARG A 97 -8.73 -10.73 7.35
N SER A 98 -9.09 -11.75 6.57
CA SER A 98 -10.23 -12.61 6.88
C SER A 98 -10.08 -14.01 6.28
N ARG A 99 -10.98 -14.93 6.65
CA ARG A 99 -11.31 -16.06 5.79
C ARG A 99 -12.01 -15.54 4.54
N VAL A 100 -11.94 -16.30 3.46
CA VAL A 100 -12.58 -15.93 2.20
C VAL A 100 -13.06 -17.16 1.46
N GLU A 101 -14.18 -16.99 0.78
CA GLU A 101 -14.73 -17.89 -0.22
C GLU A 101 -14.86 -17.07 -1.51
N LEU A 102 -14.24 -17.56 -2.58
CA LEU A 102 -14.26 -16.95 -3.89
C LEU A 102 -15.12 -17.80 -4.82
N THR A 103 -16.01 -17.14 -5.54
CA THR A 103 -16.78 -17.75 -6.61
C THR A 103 -16.57 -16.95 -7.88
N LEU A 104 -15.98 -17.59 -8.89
CA LEU A 104 -15.80 -17.00 -10.22
C LEU A 104 -17.00 -17.35 -11.09
N THR A 105 -17.63 -16.33 -11.67
CA THR A 105 -18.73 -16.45 -12.64
C THR A 105 -18.42 -15.62 -13.88
N GLU A 106 -19.28 -15.69 -14.90
CA GLU A 106 -19.20 -14.79 -16.07
C GLU A 106 -19.23 -13.32 -15.68
N ALA A 107 -20.00 -12.98 -14.65
CA ALA A 107 -20.17 -11.61 -14.21
C ALA A 107 -18.92 -11.06 -13.52
N GLY A 108 -18.08 -11.93 -12.95
CA GLY A 108 -16.90 -11.53 -12.18
C GLY A 108 -16.61 -12.46 -11.00
N VAL A 109 -15.81 -11.97 -10.05
CA VAL A 109 -15.40 -12.68 -8.84
C VAL A 109 -16.21 -12.17 -7.66
N GLU A 110 -17.01 -13.06 -7.07
CA GLU A 110 -17.63 -12.83 -5.77
C GLU A 110 -16.64 -13.16 -4.66
N VAL A 111 -16.52 -12.26 -3.68
CA VAL A 111 -15.59 -12.37 -2.56
C VAL A 111 -16.36 -12.30 -1.26
N VAL A 112 -16.74 -13.48 -0.75
CA VAL A 112 -17.42 -13.62 0.55
C VAL A 112 -16.38 -13.75 1.65
N ARG A 113 -16.45 -12.87 2.66
CA ARG A 113 -15.49 -12.78 3.76
C ARG A 113 -16.21 -12.91 5.09
N PRO A 114 -16.43 -14.13 5.60
CA PRO A 114 -17.08 -14.33 6.89
C PRO A 114 -16.40 -13.51 8.01
N GLY A 115 -17.18 -12.61 8.64
CA GLY A 115 -16.69 -11.71 9.69
C GLY A 115 -16.02 -10.41 9.21
N ALA A 116 -16.08 -10.12 7.91
CA ALA A 116 -15.71 -8.84 7.30
C ALA A 116 -16.72 -8.47 6.20
N ASN A 117 -16.53 -7.33 5.54
CA ASN A 117 -17.44 -6.89 4.48
C ASN A 117 -17.23 -7.70 3.20
N ASP A 118 -18.29 -8.20 2.57
CA ASP A 118 -18.17 -8.85 1.27
C ASP A 118 -17.96 -7.81 0.16
N PHE A 119 -17.45 -8.26 -0.99
CA PHE A 119 -17.34 -7.40 -2.16
C PHE A 119 -17.32 -8.21 -3.46
N PHE A 120 -17.55 -7.52 -4.57
CA PHE A 120 -17.56 -8.12 -5.90
C PHE A 120 -16.54 -7.41 -6.81
N ILE A 121 -15.82 -8.21 -7.60
CA ILE A 121 -14.91 -7.71 -8.64
C ILE A 121 -15.57 -8.00 -10.00
N PRO A 122 -16.15 -6.99 -10.67
CA PRO A 122 -16.78 -7.19 -11.97
C PRO A 122 -15.78 -7.69 -13.01
N ALA A 123 -16.23 -8.55 -13.93
CA ALA A 123 -15.39 -9.06 -15.00
C ALA A 123 -14.78 -7.92 -15.86
N ALA A 124 -15.57 -6.86 -16.13
CA ALA A 124 -15.11 -5.67 -16.85
C ALA A 124 -14.05 -4.85 -16.08
N ALA A 125 -13.96 -5.02 -14.77
CA ALA A 125 -12.97 -4.35 -13.92
C ALA A 125 -11.67 -5.17 -13.78
N LEU A 126 -11.68 -6.46 -14.10
CA LEU A 126 -10.48 -7.30 -14.06
C LEU A 126 -9.43 -6.80 -15.04
N ARG A 127 -8.16 -6.85 -14.63
CA ARG A 127 -7.02 -6.44 -15.45
C ARG A 127 -5.97 -7.53 -15.56
N GLU A 128 -5.68 -8.22 -14.47
CA GLU A 128 -4.68 -9.28 -14.44
C GLU A 128 -4.91 -10.18 -13.22
N ALA A 129 -4.57 -11.46 -13.36
CA ALA A 129 -4.30 -12.33 -12.23
C ALA A 129 -2.87 -12.87 -12.32
N ARG A 130 -2.17 -12.93 -11.20
CA ARG A 130 -0.80 -13.46 -11.14
C ARG A 130 -0.54 -14.21 -9.84
N LEU A 131 0.47 -15.06 -9.89
CA LEU A 131 1.08 -15.61 -8.68
C LEU A 131 2.14 -14.64 -8.17
N ASP A 132 2.10 -14.34 -6.88
CA ASP A 132 3.06 -13.43 -6.26
C ASP A 132 3.57 -14.01 -4.93
N LYS A 133 4.59 -13.37 -4.38
CA LYS A 133 5.19 -13.69 -3.09
C LYS A 133 4.80 -12.70 -2.00
N GLY A 134 4.36 -11.50 -2.36
CA GLY A 134 4.17 -10.41 -1.40
C GLY A 134 2.88 -9.62 -1.59
N ILE A 135 2.10 -9.44 -0.53
CA ILE A 135 0.97 -8.51 -0.53
C ILE A 135 0.65 -7.96 0.85
N ALA A 136 0.29 -6.68 0.90
CA ALA A 136 -0.11 -5.94 2.08
C ALA A 136 0.86 -6.14 3.26
N GLY A 137 2.17 -6.03 3.01
CA GLY A 137 3.23 -6.19 4.02
C GLY A 137 3.49 -7.62 4.49
N LYS A 138 2.97 -8.64 3.81
CA LYS A 138 3.26 -10.06 4.09
C LYS A 138 3.96 -10.72 2.91
N VAL A 139 5.05 -11.44 3.18
CA VAL A 139 5.78 -12.26 2.21
C VAL A 139 5.56 -13.74 2.51
N LEU A 140 5.32 -14.53 1.47
CA LEU A 140 5.14 -15.98 1.50
C LEU A 140 6.18 -16.64 0.57
N ALA A 141 6.19 -17.97 0.55
CA ALA A 141 6.93 -18.73 -0.45
C ALA A 141 6.43 -18.37 -1.86
N GLU A 142 7.32 -18.51 -2.85
CA GLU A 142 7.01 -18.25 -4.26
C GLU A 142 5.81 -19.09 -4.72
N GLY A 143 4.90 -18.47 -5.47
CA GLY A 143 3.64 -19.10 -5.88
C GLY A 143 2.60 -19.26 -4.77
N GLY A 144 2.84 -18.70 -3.58
CA GLY A 144 1.97 -18.88 -2.41
C GLY A 144 0.77 -17.94 -2.32
N LEU A 145 0.63 -16.98 -3.24
CA LEU A 145 -0.46 -16.02 -3.30
C LEU A 145 -1.03 -15.93 -4.71
N LEU A 146 -2.35 -15.95 -4.80
CA LEU A 146 -3.12 -15.45 -5.94
C LEU A 146 -3.33 -13.94 -5.73
N VAL A 147 -2.81 -13.12 -6.64
CA VAL A 147 -3.07 -11.68 -6.67
C VAL A 147 -3.95 -11.37 -7.87
N VAL A 148 -5.09 -10.73 -7.61
CA VAL A 148 -6.02 -10.26 -8.65
C VAL A 148 -5.94 -8.74 -8.71
N THR A 149 -5.54 -8.23 -9.87
CA THR A 149 -5.49 -6.80 -10.18
C THR A 149 -6.77 -6.39 -10.88
N TRP A 150 -7.43 -5.35 -10.36
CA TRP A 150 -8.68 -4.84 -10.88
C TRP A 150 -8.80 -3.33 -10.73
N ALA A 151 -9.61 -2.71 -11.59
CA ALA A 151 -9.90 -1.29 -11.55
C ALA A 151 -11.05 -0.99 -10.58
N HIS A 152 -10.85 -0.01 -9.70
CA HIS A 152 -11.88 0.49 -8.78
C HIS A 152 -11.89 2.02 -8.79
N GLY A 153 -12.90 2.61 -9.43
CA GLY A 153 -12.86 4.02 -9.80
C GLY A 153 -11.65 4.30 -10.70
N ASP A 154 -10.86 5.32 -10.34
CA ASP A 154 -9.66 5.72 -11.08
C ASP A 154 -8.37 5.00 -10.62
N GLN A 155 -8.48 3.99 -9.75
CA GLN A 155 -7.34 3.30 -9.17
C GLN A 155 -7.26 1.84 -9.63
N LEU A 156 -6.04 1.32 -9.72
CA LEU A 156 -5.79 -0.11 -9.84
C LEU A 156 -5.46 -0.69 -8.47
N ILE A 157 -6.15 -1.76 -8.11
CA ILE A 157 -6.07 -2.43 -6.82
C ILE A 157 -5.59 -3.86 -7.03
N ASP A 158 -4.59 -4.27 -6.24
CA ASP A 158 -4.17 -5.65 -6.10
C ASP A 158 -4.86 -6.28 -4.88
N SER A 159 -5.56 -7.39 -5.05
CA SER A 159 -6.23 -8.13 -3.97
C SER A 159 -5.59 -9.50 -3.78
N GLY A 160 -5.12 -9.76 -2.56
CA GLY A 160 -4.30 -10.93 -2.26
C GLY A 160 -5.07 -12.05 -1.58
N PHE A 161 -5.04 -13.24 -2.18
CA PHE A 161 -5.70 -14.43 -1.72
C PHE A 161 -4.72 -15.59 -1.58
N ARG A 162 -5.01 -16.49 -0.65
CA ARG A 162 -4.33 -17.77 -0.53
C ARG A 162 -5.37 -18.86 -0.33
N SER A 163 -5.56 -19.71 -1.34
CA SER A 163 -6.30 -20.96 -1.22
C SER A 163 -5.72 -21.84 -0.10
N ASP A 164 -6.61 -22.56 0.57
CA ASP A 164 -6.26 -23.66 1.46
C ASP A 164 -5.59 -24.82 0.70
N ARG A 165 -5.83 -24.96 -0.61
CA ARG A 165 -5.17 -25.92 -1.51
C ARG A 165 -4.28 -25.19 -2.53
N ALA A 166 -2.96 -25.34 -2.38
CA ALA A 166 -1.99 -24.60 -3.20
C ALA A 166 -2.14 -24.82 -4.73
N ALA A 167 -2.58 -26.02 -5.15
CA ALA A 167 -2.74 -26.35 -6.57
C ALA A 167 -3.82 -25.51 -7.29
N GLU A 168 -4.71 -24.85 -6.56
CA GLU A 168 -5.81 -24.10 -7.16
C GLU A 168 -5.36 -22.74 -7.74
N HIS A 169 -4.26 -22.14 -7.28
CA HIS A 169 -3.91 -20.77 -7.69
C HIS A 169 -3.59 -20.67 -9.18
N THR A 170 -2.90 -21.66 -9.76
CA THR A 170 -2.54 -21.64 -11.19
C THR A 170 -3.78 -21.66 -12.07
N THR A 171 -4.74 -22.55 -11.79
CA THR A 171 -6.00 -22.64 -12.54
C THR A 171 -6.81 -21.34 -12.45
N TRP A 172 -6.81 -20.69 -11.28
CA TRP A 172 -7.45 -19.40 -11.09
C TRP A 172 -6.78 -18.29 -11.92
N VAL A 173 -5.45 -18.22 -11.93
CA VAL A 173 -4.70 -17.26 -12.75
C VAL A 173 -5.00 -17.45 -14.23
N GLU A 174 -4.93 -18.69 -14.73
CA GLU A 174 -5.19 -19.00 -16.14
C GLU A 174 -6.62 -18.61 -16.54
N THR A 175 -7.60 -18.98 -15.73
CA THR A 175 -9.02 -18.72 -16.02
C THR A 175 -9.33 -17.21 -15.99
N LEU A 176 -8.89 -16.49 -14.96
CA LEU A 176 -9.08 -15.03 -14.88
C LEU A 176 -8.42 -14.29 -16.06
N ASN A 177 -7.20 -14.68 -16.44
CA ASN A 177 -6.51 -14.04 -17.56
C ASN A 177 -7.19 -14.33 -18.91
N SER A 178 -7.76 -15.52 -19.10
CA SER A 178 -8.56 -15.82 -20.30
C SER A 178 -9.81 -14.95 -20.44
N MET A 179 -10.45 -14.59 -19.32
CA MET A 179 -11.63 -13.71 -19.30
C MET A 179 -11.27 -12.27 -19.65
N THR A 180 -10.13 -11.79 -19.15
CA THR A 180 -9.64 -10.43 -19.45
C THR A 180 -9.30 -10.30 -20.94
N ASN A 181 -8.58 -11.26 -21.52
CA ASN A 181 -8.24 -11.26 -22.95
C ASN A 181 -9.47 -11.29 -23.86
N THR A 182 -10.53 -12.01 -23.46
CA THR A 182 -11.79 -12.06 -24.20
C THR A 182 -12.51 -10.70 -24.19
N THR A 183 -12.43 -9.99 -23.06
CA THR A 183 -13.05 -8.66 -22.89
C THR A 183 -12.34 -7.61 -23.76
N GLU A 184 -11.01 -7.62 -23.81
CA GLU A 184 -10.24 -6.70 -24.70
C GLU A 184 -10.49 -6.97 -26.19
N GLY A 185 -10.69 -8.23 -26.58
CA GLY A 185 -11.01 -8.62 -27.96
C GLY A 185 -12.42 -8.21 -28.41
N THR A 186 -13.36 -8.08 -27.48
CA THR A 186 -14.76 -7.68 -27.77
C THR A 186 -14.93 -6.15 -27.81
N ALA A 187 -14.01 -5.40 -27.22
CA ALA A 187 -14.05 -3.93 -27.14
C ALA A 187 -13.30 -3.21 -28.29
N ARG A 188 -12.86 -3.92 -29.34
CA ARG A 188 -12.24 -3.37 -30.56
C ARG A 188 -13.16 -3.54 -31.76
#